data_AF-A0A816HHW1-F1
#
_entry.id   AF-A0A816HHW1-F1
#
_cell.length_a   1.000
_cell.length_b   1.000
_cell.length_c   1.000
_cell.angle_alpha   90.00
_cell.angle_beta   90.00
_cell.angle_gamma   90.00
#
_symmetry.space_group_name_H-M   'P 1'
#
loop_
_entity.id
_entity.type
_entity.pdbx_description
1 polymer ?
#
loop_
_entity_poly.entity_id
_entity_poly.type
_entity_poly.pdbx_seq_one_letter_code
_entity_poly.pdbx_strand_id
1 'polypeptide(L)'
;IQQFTWEKCWQMLHSPWFLTRLNPDRAMIFITYLYQQRESTQFKKRIYEIPFLLDQYGHLRKIMDVYFPSRFSTLDWMIVEDRESFVHSKIMDWLADQPAIKTWLRKLGIHERTDITFIEEFLIPQVDRYITPDNSMVTIERLFNLFRNGSLTTRHCCDLCRLKVWTVDRNLVPAYQLYFSSSYLPHLALDQYDLDRRLFLCSSYLEIIEDASIDQWRHFFQSLGVQETVSVIQFTDRYHDELVAAYINIQTSRLPPYAPLFGFK
;
A
#
# COMPACT_ATOMS: atom_id res chain seq x y z
N ILE A 1 -30.32 -7.77 -44.53
CA ILE A 1 -29.41 -7.31 -43.45
C ILE A 1 -30.25 -6.43 -42.52
N GLN A 2 -30.59 -6.90 -41.32
CA GLN A 2 -31.31 -6.03 -40.38
C GLN A 2 -30.38 -4.87 -39.99
N GLN A 3 -30.82 -3.63 -40.19
CA GLN A 3 -30.07 -2.47 -39.72
C GLN A 3 -29.94 -2.53 -38.19
N PHE A 4 -28.70 -2.33 -37.72
CA PHE A 4 -28.40 -2.12 -36.32
C PHE A 4 -29.14 -0.87 -35.82
N THR A 5 -29.81 -0.98 -34.67
CA THR A 5 -30.39 0.16 -33.97
C THR A 5 -29.89 0.20 -32.54
N TRP A 6 -29.72 1.40 -31.98
CA TRP A 6 -29.27 1.57 -30.60
C TRP A 6 -30.24 0.95 -29.59
N GLU A 7 -31.54 0.94 -29.88
CA GLU A 7 -32.56 0.20 -29.12
C GLU A 7 -32.28 -1.31 -29.06
N LYS A 8 -31.89 -1.93 -30.19
CA LYS A 8 -31.54 -3.36 -30.20
C LYS A 8 -30.25 -3.63 -29.44
N CYS A 9 -29.27 -2.73 -29.55
CA CYS A 9 -28.05 -2.79 -28.72
C CYS A 9 -28.41 -2.74 -27.23
N TRP A 10 -29.32 -1.85 -26.84
CA TRP A 10 -29.79 -1.74 -25.47
C TRP A 10 -30.45 -3.02 -24.94
N GLN A 11 -31.36 -3.57 -25.73
CA GLN A 11 -32.06 -4.82 -25.41
C GLN A 11 -31.07 -5.99 -25.30
N MET A 12 -30.06 -6.04 -26.17
CA MET A 12 -29.00 -7.04 -26.11
C MET A 12 -28.24 -6.97 -24.78
N LEU A 13 -27.84 -5.79 -24.32
CA LEU A 13 -27.09 -5.62 -23.08
C LEU A 13 -27.86 -6.05 -21.83
N HIS A 14 -29.19 -6.00 -21.88
CA HIS A 14 -30.07 -6.49 -20.81
C HIS A 14 -30.48 -7.95 -20.99
N SER A 15 -30.08 -8.59 -22.10
CA SER A 15 -30.47 -9.97 -22.37
C SER A 15 -29.65 -10.96 -21.52
N PRO A 16 -30.29 -11.96 -20.88
CA PRO A 16 -29.58 -12.99 -20.13
C PRO A 16 -28.55 -13.74 -20.97
N TRP A 17 -28.84 -13.92 -22.26
CA TRP A 17 -27.95 -14.59 -23.20
C TRP A 17 -26.65 -13.81 -23.43
N PHE A 18 -26.71 -12.49 -23.50
CA PHE A 18 -25.51 -11.65 -23.61
C PHE A 18 -24.72 -11.67 -22.32
N LEU A 19 -25.38 -11.46 -21.17
CA LEU A 19 -24.74 -11.42 -19.85
C LEU A 19 -24.02 -12.74 -19.51
N THR A 20 -24.62 -13.89 -19.82
CA THR A 20 -24.02 -15.22 -19.55
C THR A 20 -22.83 -15.56 -20.46
N ARG A 21 -22.69 -14.86 -21.59
CA ARG A 21 -21.65 -15.12 -22.60
C ARG A 21 -20.64 -13.98 -22.71
N LEU A 22 -20.81 -12.93 -21.93
CA LEU A 22 -19.89 -11.83 -21.88
C LEU A 22 -18.68 -12.25 -21.05
N ASN A 23 -17.51 -12.10 -21.64
CA ASN A 23 -16.23 -12.29 -20.98
C ASN A 23 -15.35 -11.06 -21.25
N PRO A 24 -14.22 -10.91 -20.56
CA PRO A 24 -13.35 -9.74 -20.72
C PRO A 24 -12.95 -9.48 -22.18
N ASP A 25 -12.66 -10.51 -22.98
CA ASP A 25 -12.24 -10.35 -24.38
C ASP A 25 -13.36 -9.76 -25.25
N ARG A 26 -14.59 -10.24 -25.07
CA ARG A 26 -15.77 -9.71 -25.76
C ARG A 26 -16.12 -8.30 -25.28
N ALA A 27 -15.91 -8.02 -23.99
CA ALA A 27 -16.08 -6.68 -23.45
C ALA A 27 -15.09 -5.68 -24.07
N MET A 28 -13.82 -6.06 -24.29
CA MET A 28 -12.84 -5.21 -24.98
C MET A 28 -13.27 -4.88 -26.42
N ILE A 29 -13.76 -5.87 -27.16
CA ILE A 29 -14.30 -5.67 -28.51
C ILE A 29 -15.48 -4.70 -28.48
N PHE A 30 -16.38 -4.88 -27.51
CA PHE A 30 -17.53 -4.00 -27.36
C PHE A 30 -17.12 -2.57 -26.99
N ILE A 31 -16.20 -2.38 -26.04
CA ILE A 31 -15.65 -1.06 -25.68
C ILE A 31 -15.02 -0.38 -26.90
N THR A 32 -14.27 -1.13 -27.69
CA THR A 32 -13.66 -0.63 -28.94
C THR A 32 -14.71 -0.16 -29.94
N TYR A 33 -15.78 -0.95 -30.13
CA TYR A 33 -16.89 -0.56 -30.98
C TYR A 33 -17.57 0.73 -30.48
N LEU A 34 -17.85 0.84 -29.18
CA LEU A 34 -18.44 2.05 -28.60
C LEU A 34 -17.53 3.27 -28.77
N TYR A 35 -16.22 3.10 -28.62
CA TYR A 35 -15.23 4.15 -28.88
C TYR A 35 -15.22 4.61 -30.35
N GLN A 36 -15.40 3.70 -31.30
CA GLN A 36 -15.52 4.05 -32.72
C GLN A 36 -16.81 4.83 -33.00
N GLN A 37 -17.89 4.55 -32.26
CA GLN A 37 -19.17 5.24 -32.37
C GLN A 37 -19.27 6.53 -31.54
N ARG A 38 -18.18 6.96 -30.88
CA ARG A 38 -18.19 8.08 -29.92
C ARG A 38 -18.74 9.41 -30.45
N GLU A 39 -18.69 9.65 -31.76
CA GLU A 39 -19.19 10.88 -32.37
C GLU A 39 -20.70 10.84 -32.68
N SER A 40 -21.35 9.68 -32.56
CA SER A 40 -22.78 9.54 -32.80
C SER A 40 -23.61 10.29 -31.76
N THR A 41 -24.54 11.13 -32.21
CA THR A 41 -25.41 11.93 -31.34
C THR A 41 -26.35 11.08 -30.49
N GLN A 42 -26.85 9.96 -31.04
CA GLN A 42 -27.67 9.00 -30.30
C GLN A 42 -26.86 8.30 -29.20
N PHE A 43 -25.60 8.01 -29.48
CA PHE A 43 -24.67 7.40 -28.54
C PHE A 43 -24.33 8.33 -27.37
N LYS A 44 -23.94 9.59 -27.66
CA LYS A 44 -23.55 10.58 -26.63
C LYS A 44 -24.63 10.80 -25.57
N LYS A 45 -25.92 10.72 -25.94
CA LYS A 45 -27.03 10.92 -25.01
C LYS A 45 -27.22 9.77 -24.02
N ARG A 46 -26.85 8.55 -24.40
CA ARG A 46 -27.20 7.36 -23.61
C ARG A 46 -26.02 6.62 -23.01
N ILE A 47 -24.79 6.91 -23.43
CA ILE A 47 -23.60 6.18 -22.97
C ILE A 47 -23.44 6.13 -21.44
N TYR A 48 -23.89 7.16 -20.73
CA TYR A 48 -23.84 7.24 -19.26
C TYR A 48 -24.83 6.30 -18.56
N GLU A 49 -25.90 5.90 -19.25
CA GLU A 49 -26.95 5.02 -18.71
C GLU A 49 -26.67 3.54 -18.99
N ILE A 50 -25.74 3.24 -19.91
CA ILE A 50 -25.43 1.88 -20.34
C ILE A 50 -24.42 1.23 -19.39
N PRO A 51 -24.71 0.03 -18.87
CA PRO A 51 -23.68 -0.81 -18.26
C PRO A 51 -22.90 -1.54 -19.37
N PHE A 52 -21.66 -1.12 -19.62
CA PHE A 52 -20.81 -1.71 -20.68
C PHE A 52 -19.39 -2.02 -20.25
N LEU A 53 -19.03 -1.67 -19.01
CA LEU A 53 -17.71 -1.92 -18.46
C LEU A 53 -17.81 -3.08 -17.47
N LEU A 54 -16.98 -4.12 -17.63
CA LEU A 54 -16.95 -5.21 -16.66
C LEU A 54 -16.18 -4.79 -15.41
N ASP A 55 -16.75 -5.12 -14.25
CA ASP A 55 -16.09 -5.00 -12.96
C ASP A 55 -15.20 -6.23 -12.64
N GLN A 56 -14.50 -6.19 -11.51
CA GLN A 56 -13.62 -7.25 -11.02
C GLN A 56 -14.35 -8.58 -10.73
N TYR A 57 -15.68 -8.55 -10.60
CA TYR A 57 -16.53 -9.71 -10.37
C TYR A 57 -17.20 -10.20 -11.67
N GLY A 58 -16.93 -9.56 -12.81
CA GLY A 58 -17.51 -9.91 -14.10
C GLY A 58 -18.92 -9.36 -14.32
N HIS A 59 -19.37 -8.40 -13.51
CA HIS A 59 -20.65 -7.73 -13.72
C HIS A 59 -20.47 -6.48 -14.59
N LEU A 60 -21.44 -6.23 -15.47
CA LEU A 60 -21.49 -4.97 -16.21
C LEU A 60 -21.90 -3.83 -15.29
N ARG A 61 -21.12 -2.75 -15.30
CA ARG A 61 -21.36 -1.51 -14.56
C ARG A 61 -21.48 -0.33 -15.51
N LYS A 62 -22.25 0.66 -15.09
CA LYS A 62 -22.25 1.98 -15.73
C LYS A 62 -20.92 2.65 -15.47
N ILE A 63 -20.56 3.58 -16.35
CA ILE A 63 -19.27 4.26 -16.26
C ILE A 63 -19.08 5.07 -14.98
N MET A 64 -20.17 5.57 -14.39
CA MET A 64 -20.16 6.34 -13.14
C MET A 64 -20.10 5.46 -11.89
N ASP A 65 -20.39 4.16 -12.02
CA ASP A 65 -20.53 3.22 -10.91
C ASP A 65 -19.26 2.35 -10.74
N VAL A 66 -18.19 2.67 -11.47
CA VAL A 66 -16.97 1.87 -11.54
C VAL A 66 -15.74 2.77 -11.56
N TYR A 67 -14.66 2.30 -10.94
CA TYR A 67 -13.42 3.05 -10.82
C TYR A 67 -12.28 2.35 -11.57
N PHE A 68 -11.33 3.13 -12.10
CA PHE A 68 -10.03 2.55 -12.40
C PHE A 68 -9.31 2.20 -11.09
N PRO A 69 -8.79 0.97 -10.95
CA PRO A 69 -8.07 0.57 -9.76
C PRO A 69 -6.76 1.36 -9.62
N SER A 70 -6.36 1.59 -8.37
CA SER A 70 -5.06 2.16 -8.04
C SER A 70 -3.93 1.16 -8.34
N ARG A 71 -2.68 1.63 -8.43
CA ARG A 71 -1.51 0.77 -8.66
C ARG A 71 -1.15 -0.08 -7.45
N PHE A 72 -1.77 0.18 -6.30
CA PHE A 72 -1.72 -0.71 -5.13
C PHE A 72 -2.43 -2.06 -5.35
N SER A 73 -2.88 -2.37 -6.57
CA SER A 73 -3.45 -3.65 -7.01
C SER A 73 -4.92 -3.83 -6.64
N THR A 74 -5.64 -4.41 -7.59
CA THR A 74 -7.03 -4.87 -7.46
C THR A 74 -7.23 -5.88 -6.33
N LEU A 75 -6.20 -6.63 -5.90
CA LEU A 75 -6.32 -7.60 -4.80
C LEU A 75 -6.51 -6.91 -3.44
N ASP A 76 -5.82 -5.81 -3.19
CA ASP A 76 -5.92 -5.09 -1.91
C ASP A 76 -7.32 -4.44 -1.75
N TRP A 77 -7.96 -4.08 -2.86
CA TRP A 77 -9.35 -3.60 -2.89
C TRP A 77 -10.40 -4.71 -2.77
N MET A 78 -10.08 -5.94 -3.17
CA MET A 78 -10.99 -7.10 -3.00
C MET A 78 -11.15 -7.52 -1.53
N ILE A 79 -10.26 -7.05 -0.65
CA ILE A 79 -10.35 -7.28 0.81
C ILE A 79 -11.41 -6.35 1.44
N VAL A 80 -11.76 -5.24 0.77
CA VAL A 80 -12.80 -4.34 1.25
C VAL A 80 -14.15 -4.91 0.89
N GLU A 81 -14.88 -5.44 1.89
CA GLU A 81 -16.26 -5.85 1.72
C GLU A 81 -17.11 -4.69 1.16
N ASP A 82 -17.47 -4.86 -0.12
CA ASP A 82 -18.81 -4.62 -0.67
C ASP A 82 -19.29 -3.17 -0.84
N ARG A 83 -18.44 -2.24 -1.28
CA ARG A 83 -18.94 -0.92 -1.71
C ARG A 83 -18.52 -0.43 -3.08
N GLU A 84 -17.38 -0.88 -3.63
CA GLU A 84 -16.83 -0.27 -4.85
C GLU A 84 -16.56 -1.30 -5.95
N SER A 85 -16.97 -0.94 -7.18
CA SER A 85 -16.69 -1.73 -8.37
C SER A 85 -15.47 -1.15 -9.09
N PHE A 86 -14.52 -1.99 -9.45
CA PHE A 86 -13.30 -1.63 -10.18
C PHE A 86 -13.29 -2.29 -11.54
N VAL A 87 -12.72 -1.64 -12.54
CA VAL A 87 -12.59 -2.23 -13.87
C VAL A 87 -11.84 -3.56 -13.80
N HIS A 88 -12.37 -4.59 -14.46
CA HIS A 88 -11.78 -5.92 -14.53
C HIS A 88 -10.29 -5.87 -14.91
N SER A 89 -9.43 -6.60 -14.19
CA SER A 89 -7.96 -6.58 -14.36
C SER A 89 -7.51 -6.77 -15.80
N LYS A 90 -8.02 -7.81 -16.49
CA LYS A 90 -7.70 -8.05 -17.91
C LYS A 90 -8.01 -6.86 -18.83
N ILE A 91 -9.08 -6.10 -18.54
CA ILE A 91 -9.43 -4.89 -19.29
C ILE A 91 -8.44 -3.76 -18.96
N MET A 92 -8.00 -3.66 -17.70
CA MET A 92 -6.96 -2.70 -17.30
C MET A 92 -5.63 -2.98 -17.99
N ASP A 93 -5.22 -4.24 -18.09
CA ASP A 93 -4.01 -4.64 -18.81
C ASP A 93 -4.12 -4.24 -20.29
N TRP A 94 -5.25 -4.56 -20.94
CA TRP A 94 -5.51 -4.15 -22.31
C TRP A 94 -5.54 -2.62 -22.50
N LEU A 95 -6.07 -1.87 -21.52
CA LEU A 95 -6.11 -0.40 -21.56
C LEU A 95 -4.72 0.23 -21.42
N ALA A 96 -3.70 -0.48 -20.92
CA ALA A 96 -2.33 -0.01 -20.92
C ALA A 96 -1.82 0.23 -22.35
N ASP A 97 -2.24 -0.62 -23.28
CA ASP A 97 -1.90 -0.55 -24.71
C ASP A 97 -2.87 0.32 -25.53
N GLN A 98 -3.92 0.88 -24.91
CA GLN A 98 -4.99 1.65 -25.59
C GLN A 98 -5.19 3.04 -24.98
N PRO A 99 -4.19 3.95 -25.05
CA PRO A 99 -4.22 5.23 -24.35
C PRO A 99 -5.38 6.14 -24.79
N ALA A 100 -5.78 6.07 -26.06
CA ALA A 100 -6.88 6.87 -26.61
C ALA A 100 -8.25 6.45 -26.04
N ILE A 101 -8.47 5.14 -25.89
CA ILE A 101 -9.69 4.57 -25.29
C ILE A 101 -9.71 4.88 -23.79
N LYS A 102 -8.59 4.67 -23.10
CA LYS A 102 -8.47 4.98 -21.67
C LYS A 102 -8.79 6.46 -21.38
N THR A 103 -8.26 7.36 -22.20
CA THR A 103 -8.54 8.80 -22.08
C THR A 103 -10.00 9.14 -22.35
N TRP A 104 -10.63 8.46 -23.32
CA TRP A 104 -12.05 8.63 -23.58
C TRP A 104 -12.93 8.16 -22.44
N LEU A 105 -12.62 7.00 -21.84
CA LEU A 105 -13.33 6.52 -20.65
C LEU A 105 -13.23 7.52 -19.49
N ARG A 106 -12.04 8.12 -19.24
CA ARG A 106 -11.88 9.20 -18.25
C ARG A 106 -12.80 10.39 -18.54
N LYS A 107 -12.90 10.81 -19.80
CA LYS A 107 -13.78 11.91 -20.21
C LYS A 107 -15.27 11.60 -20.02
N LEU A 108 -15.65 10.32 -20.03
CA LEU A 108 -17.01 9.88 -19.74
C LEU A 108 -17.33 9.81 -18.24
N GLY A 109 -16.38 10.13 -17.36
CA GLY A 109 -16.62 10.24 -15.92
C GLY A 109 -16.17 9.03 -15.11
N ILE A 110 -15.44 8.07 -15.70
CA ILE A 110 -14.78 7.05 -14.88
C ILE A 110 -13.70 7.72 -14.04
N HIS A 111 -13.81 7.60 -12.72
CA HIS A 111 -12.85 8.17 -11.80
C HIS A 111 -11.71 7.16 -11.53
N GLU A 112 -10.51 7.69 -11.31
CA GLU A 112 -9.35 6.91 -10.91
C GLU A 112 -9.20 7.08 -9.41
N ARG A 113 -9.28 5.98 -8.63
CA ARG A 113 -8.85 6.03 -7.23
C ARG A 113 -7.33 6.19 -7.26
N THR A 114 -6.85 7.34 -6.81
CA THR A 114 -5.41 7.59 -6.78
C THR A 114 -4.76 6.75 -5.68
N ASP A 115 -3.47 6.46 -5.82
CA ASP A 115 -2.74 5.76 -4.77
C ASP A 115 -2.78 6.53 -3.44
N ILE A 116 -2.84 7.88 -3.49
CA ILE A 116 -3.00 8.72 -2.29
C ILE A 116 -4.37 8.53 -1.64
N THR A 117 -5.44 8.51 -2.43
CA THR A 117 -6.79 8.26 -1.90
C THR A 117 -6.88 6.89 -1.23
N PHE A 118 -6.22 5.87 -1.78
CA PHE A 118 -6.09 4.56 -1.11
C PHE A 118 -5.36 4.67 0.22
N ILE A 119 -4.24 5.40 0.24
CA ILE A 119 -3.47 5.59 1.47
C ILE A 119 -4.32 6.28 2.55
N GLU A 120 -4.99 7.37 2.20
CA GLU A 120 -5.81 8.18 3.11
C GLU A 120 -7.05 7.45 3.62
N GLU A 121 -7.82 6.83 2.72
CA GLU A 121 -9.12 6.26 3.07
C GLU A 121 -9.03 4.80 3.54
N PHE A 122 -7.95 4.08 3.21
CA PHE A 122 -7.85 2.65 3.50
C PHE A 122 -6.62 2.26 4.31
N LEU A 123 -5.41 2.64 3.85
CA LEU A 123 -4.18 2.20 4.51
C LEU A 123 -4.02 2.83 5.91
N ILE A 124 -4.14 4.16 6.01
CA ILE A 124 -3.98 4.89 7.28
C ILE A 124 -4.98 4.39 8.35
N PRO A 125 -6.28 4.25 8.06
CA PRO A 125 -7.23 3.69 9.03
C PRO A 125 -6.91 2.27 9.50
N GLN A 126 -6.13 1.51 8.74
CA GLN A 126 -5.80 0.11 9.01
C GLN A 126 -4.31 -0.12 9.24
N VAL A 127 -3.55 0.94 9.49
CA VAL A 127 -2.09 0.95 9.49
C VAL A 127 -1.46 -0.12 10.41
N ASP A 128 -2.14 -0.42 11.52
CA ASP A 128 -1.70 -1.41 12.52
C ASP A 128 -1.79 -2.87 12.07
N ARG A 129 -2.69 -3.15 11.12
CA ARG A 129 -3.08 -4.51 10.72
C ARG A 129 -2.88 -4.81 9.25
N TYR A 130 -2.63 -3.79 8.42
CA TYR A 130 -2.50 -3.95 6.97
C TYR A 130 -1.25 -4.75 6.59
N ILE A 131 -0.10 -4.47 7.24
CA ILE A 131 1.15 -5.12 6.88
C ILE A 131 1.22 -6.55 7.42
N THR A 132 1.47 -7.48 6.51
CA THR A 132 1.74 -8.90 6.75
C THR A 132 3.13 -9.25 6.20
N PRO A 133 3.68 -10.43 6.56
CA PRO A 133 4.93 -10.89 5.97
C PRO A 133 4.93 -10.89 4.44
N ASP A 134 3.79 -11.25 3.83
CA ASP A 134 3.65 -11.42 2.39
C ASP A 134 3.58 -10.09 1.63
N ASN A 135 2.95 -9.05 2.19
CA ASN A 135 2.74 -7.77 1.48
C ASN A 135 3.73 -6.66 1.86
N SER A 136 4.51 -6.84 2.92
CA SER A 136 5.36 -5.81 3.52
C SER A 136 6.33 -5.17 2.53
N MET A 137 7.12 -5.97 1.81
CA MET A 137 8.16 -5.48 0.89
C MET A 137 7.54 -4.68 -0.26
N VAL A 138 6.53 -5.24 -0.92
CA VAL A 138 5.81 -4.61 -2.04
C VAL A 138 5.12 -3.32 -1.60
N THR A 139 4.54 -3.30 -0.39
CA THR A 139 3.87 -2.10 0.12
C THR A 139 4.88 -0.98 0.38
N ILE A 140 6.00 -1.29 1.03
CA ILE A 140 7.04 -0.30 1.33
C ILE A 140 7.69 0.22 0.05
N GLU A 141 7.94 -0.64 -0.94
CA GLU A 141 8.40 -0.24 -2.28
C GLU A 141 7.46 0.78 -2.93
N ARG A 142 6.14 0.51 -2.93
CA ARG A 142 5.15 1.40 -3.52
C ARG A 142 5.09 2.74 -2.78
N LEU A 143 5.06 2.72 -1.45
CA LEU A 143 5.06 3.94 -0.63
C LEU A 143 6.32 4.77 -0.87
N PHE A 144 7.48 4.13 -0.95
CA PHE A 144 8.73 4.81 -1.24
C PHE A 144 8.73 5.45 -2.62
N ASN A 145 8.22 4.76 -3.65
CA ASN A 145 8.08 5.34 -4.98
C ASN A 145 7.16 6.57 -5.01
N LEU A 146 6.06 6.55 -4.25
CA LEU A 146 5.18 7.72 -4.07
C LEU A 146 5.85 8.84 -3.28
N PHE A 147 6.70 8.51 -2.32
CA PHE A 147 7.45 9.51 -1.57
C PHE A 147 8.47 10.21 -2.47
N ARG A 148 9.25 9.42 -3.22
CA ARG A 148 10.27 9.92 -4.17
C ARG A 148 9.68 10.81 -5.26
N ASN A 149 8.46 10.51 -5.72
CA ASN A 149 7.78 11.31 -6.75
C ASN A 149 7.00 12.51 -6.17
N GLY A 150 7.03 12.71 -4.85
CA GLY A 150 6.37 13.83 -4.16
C GLY A 150 4.86 13.68 -3.94
N SER A 151 4.25 12.56 -4.32
CA SER A 151 2.82 12.31 -4.09
C SER A 151 2.55 11.99 -2.62
N LEU A 152 3.40 11.18 -1.98
CA LEU A 152 3.31 10.86 -0.56
C LEU A 152 4.01 11.95 0.25
N THR A 153 3.23 12.89 0.79
CA THR A 153 3.73 13.98 1.64
C THR A 153 4.23 13.49 3.00
N THR A 154 5.06 14.31 3.67
CA THR A 154 5.49 14.05 5.06
C THR A 154 4.31 13.89 6.02
N ARG A 155 3.19 14.61 5.80
CA ARG A 155 1.96 14.44 6.59
C ARG A 155 1.44 13.01 6.49
N HIS A 156 1.35 12.46 5.28
CA HIS A 156 0.93 11.06 5.09
C HIS A 156 1.90 10.11 5.79
N CYS A 157 3.21 10.35 5.71
CA CYS A 157 4.20 9.52 6.41
C CYS A 157 4.03 9.56 7.94
N CYS A 158 3.73 10.72 8.52
CA CYS A 158 3.43 10.84 9.94
C CYS A 158 2.19 10.03 10.34
N ASP A 159 1.12 10.09 9.54
CA ASP A 159 -0.09 9.30 9.77
C ASP A 159 0.17 7.78 9.60
N LEU A 160 1.18 7.41 8.80
CA LEU A 160 1.67 6.06 8.61
C LEU A 160 2.74 5.63 9.63
N CYS A 161 3.02 6.40 10.68
CA CYS A 161 4.12 6.08 11.60
C CYS A 161 3.99 4.73 12.31
N ARG A 162 2.75 4.23 12.47
CA ARG A 162 2.43 2.93 13.06
C ARG A 162 2.56 1.76 12.07
N LEU A 163 2.89 2.04 10.81
CA LEU A 163 3.04 1.03 9.77
C LEU A 163 4.19 0.09 10.14
N LYS A 164 3.92 -1.21 10.14
CA LYS A 164 4.94 -2.19 10.50
C LYS A 164 5.96 -2.36 9.39
N VAL A 165 7.22 -2.47 9.76
CA VAL A 165 8.34 -2.72 8.85
C VAL A 165 9.23 -3.81 9.43
N TRP A 166 10.06 -4.42 8.58
CA TRP A 166 10.96 -5.48 8.99
C TRP A 166 12.08 -4.94 9.86
N THR A 167 12.29 -5.63 10.98
CA THR A 167 13.50 -5.49 11.79
C THR A 167 14.63 -6.32 11.21
N VAL A 168 15.86 -6.09 11.65
CA VAL A 168 17.02 -6.93 11.32
C VAL A 168 16.76 -8.41 11.67
N ASP A 169 16.05 -8.69 12.76
CA ASP A 169 15.66 -10.05 13.18
C ASP A 169 14.39 -10.60 12.47
N ARG A 170 13.98 -10.00 11.35
CA ARG A 170 12.79 -10.41 10.57
C ARG A 170 11.49 -10.47 11.40
N ASN A 171 11.28 -9.51 12.28
CA ASN A 171 9.99 -9.26 12.93
C ASN A 171 9.33 -8.02 12.31
N LEU A 172 8.00 -7.96 12.33
CA LEU A 172 7.25 -6.78 11.88
C LEU A 172 6.93 -5.89 13.07
N VAL A 173 7.56 -4.73 13.13
CA VAL A 173 7.44 -3.76 14.23
C VAL A 173 7.06 -2.39 13.68
N PRO A 174 6.18 -1.61 14.34
CA PRO A 174 5.84 -0.26 13.91
C PRO A 174 7.08 0.62 13.70
N ALA A 175 7.14 1.36 12.60
CA ALA A 175 8.30 2.17 12.21
C ALA A 175 8.73 3.14 13.32
N TYR A 176 7.79 3.80 14.00
CA TYR A 176 8.08 4.75 15.08
C TYR A 176 8.82 4.16 16.30
N GLN A 177 8.82 2.83 16.45
CA GLN A 177 9.49 2.12 17.54
C GLN A 177 10.92 1.68 17.19
N LEU A 178 11.35 1.91 15.96
CA LEU A 178 12.63 1.42 15.47
C LEU A 178 13.68 2.52 15.42
N TYR A 179 14.93 2.08 15.50
CA TYR A 179 16.13 2.86 15.20
C TYR A 179 16.72 2.42 13.86
N PHE A 180 17.45 3.32 13.22
CA PHE A 180 18.25 2.96 12.05
C PHE A 180 19.36 1.96 12.42
N SER A 181 19.51 0.92 11.59
CA SER A 181 20.72 0.10 11.60
C SER A 181 21.87 0.83 10.92
N SER A 182 23.10 0.39 11.19
CA SER A 182 24.35 0.89 10.63
C SER A 182 24.35 0.95 9.10
N SER A 183 23.59 0.08 8.43
CA SER A 183 23.42 0.08 6.96
C SER A 183 22.82 1.38 6.41
N TYR A 184 22.06 2.12 7.23
CA TYR A 184 21.49 3.42 6.86
C TYR A 184 22.39 4.61 7.17
N LEU A 185 23.63 4.35 7.64
CA LEU A 185 24.60 5.36 8.03
C LEU A 185 24.02 6.42 9.00
N PRO A 186 23.45 6.00 10.15
CA PRO A 186 22.96 6.94 11.15
C PRO A 186 24.12 7.70 11.80
N HIS A 187 23.83 8.88 12.35
CA HIS A 187 24.81 9.65 13.13
C HIS A 187 25.44 8.84 14.29
N LEU A 188 24.64 7.97 14.92
CA LEU A 188 25.09 7.06 15.96
C LEU A 188 24.65 5.63 15.62
N ALA A 189 25.60 4.77 15.24
CA ALA A 189 25.37 3.37 14.91
C ALA A 189 25.16 2.52 16.17
N LEU A 190 23.94 2.58 16.73
CA LEU A 190 23.56 1.90 17.96
C LEU A 190 23.56 0.37 17.83
N ASP A 191 23.37 -0.17 16.63
CA ASP A 191 23.36 -1.61 16.36
C ASP A 191 24.75 -2.26 16.40
N GLN A 192 25.82 -1.46 16.54
CA GLN A 192 27.18 -1.96 16.77
C GLN A 192 27.41 -2.40 18.23
N TYR A 193 26.49 -2.05 19.14
CA TYR A 193 26.51 -2.46 20.53
C TYR A 193 25.63 -3.72 20.75
N ASP A 194 25.79 -4.39 21.89
CA ASP A 194 25.00 -5.58 22.27
C ASP A 194 23.57 -5.19 22.69
N LEU A 195 22.79 -4.73 21.71
CA LEU A 195 21.39 -4.33 21.84
C LEU A 195 20.47 -5.30 21.09
N ASP A 196 19.19 -5.31 21.46
CA ASP A 196 18.20 -6.18 20.82
C ASP A 196 18.04 -5.82 19.33
N ARG A 197 18.31 -6.79 18.46
CA ARG A 197 18.23 -6.67 16.99
C ARG A 197 16.82 -6.35 16.49
N ARG A 198 15.80 -6.56 17.32
CA ARG A 198 14.39 -6.20 17.05
C ARG A 198 14.14 -4.69 17.11
N LEU A 199 15.07 -3.92 17.65
CA LEU A 199 14.98 -2.46 17.70
C LEU A 199 15.44 -1.79 16.41
N PHE A 200 16.07 -2.53 15.49
CA PHE A 200 16.74 -1.94 14.32
C PHE A 200 16.05 -2.29 13.01
N LEU A 201 15.95 -1.30 12.13
CA LEU A 201 15.39 -1.43 10.78
C LEU A 201 16.23 -2.36 9.89
N CYS A 202 15.56 -3.25 9.15
CA CYS A 202 16.20 -4.16 8.21
C CYS A 202 16.81 -3.44 7.01
N SER A 203 18.01 -3.81 6.59
CA SER A 203 18.70 -3.22 5.42
C SER A 203 18.18 -3.71 4.07
N SER A 204 17.37 -4.78 4.02
CA SER A 204 16.87 -5.36 2.76
C SER A 204 16.04 -4.39 1.92
N TYR A 205 15.52 -3.32 2.52
CA TYR A 205 14.79 -2.27 1.77
C TYR A 205 15.72 -1.50 0.81
N LEU A 206 16.99 -1.35 1.15
CA LEU A 206 17.97 -0.62 0.33
C LEU A 206 18.22 -1.30 -1.02
N GLU A 207 17.95 -2.61 -1.12
CA GLU A 207 18.19 -3.42 -2.31
C GLU A 207 16.97 -3.50 -3.25
N ILE A 208 15.81 -2.96 -2.84
CA ILE A 208 14.57 -3.08 -3.62
C ILE A 208 14.62 -2.25 -4.90
N ILE A 209 15.18 -1.04 -4.84
CA ILE A 209 15.19 -0.07 -5.94
C ILE A 209 16.63 0.33 -6.22
N GLU A 210 17.16 -0.13 -7.36
CA GLU A 210 18.57 -0.02 -7.72
C GLU A 210 19.08 1.44 -7.83
N ASP A 211 18.22 2.37 -8.25
CA ASP A 211 18.57 3.78 -8.45
C ASP A 211 18.31 4.67 -7.23
N ALA A 212 17.86 4.10 -6.10
CA ALA A 212 17.56 4.85 -4.88
C ALA A 212 18.80 5.02 -4.00
N SER A 213 19.06 6.26 -3.55
CA SER A 213 20.15 6.51 -2.61
C SER A 213 19.78 6.12 -1.18
N ILE A 214 20.79 5.79 -0.36
CA ILE A 214 20.61 5.53 1.08
C ILE A 214 19.95 6.74 1.77
N ASP A 215 20.32 7.96 1.39
CA ASP A 215 19.73 9.19 1.96
C ASP A 215 18.24 9.31 1.66
N GLN A 216 17.78 8.92 0.46
CA GLN A 216 16.35 8.91 0.13
C GLN A 216 15.59 7.92 1.01
N TRP A 217 16.12 6.70 1.18
CA TRP A 217 15.55 5.70 2.06
C TRP A 217 15.52 6.16 3.52
N ARG A 218 16.62 6.74 4.00
CA ARG A 218 16.70 7.30 5.36
C ARG A 218 15.64 8.38 5.56
N HIS A 219 15.50 9.32 4.62
CA HIS A 219 14.50 10.38 4.72
C HIS A 219 13.06 9.86 4.73
N PHE A 220 12.77 8.84 3.92
CA PHE A 220 11.47 8.17 3.92
C PHE A 220 11.16 7.51 5.27
N PHE A 221 12.05 6.66 5.77
CA PHE A 221 11.84 5.96 7.04
C PHE A 221 11.83 6.90 8.24
N GLN A 222 12.63 7.97 8.21
CA GLN A 222 12.59 9.02 9.22
C GLN A 222 11.24 9.75 9.21
N SER A 223 10.66 9.97 8.02
CA SER A 223 9.31 10.53 7.89
C SER A 223 8.21 9.60 8.41
N LEU A 224 8.44 8.27 8.40
CA LEU A 224 7.61 7.28 9.09
C LEU A 224 7.89 7.18 10.60
N GLY A 225 8.86 7.95 11.12
CA GLY A 225 9.16 8.00 12.56
C GLY A 225 10.29 7.08 13.02
N VAL A 226 11.02 6.42 12.12
CA VAL A 226 12.24 5.69 12.50
C VAL A 226 13.23 6.68 13.11
N GLN A 227 13.75 6.33 14.28
CA GLN A 227 14.56 7.20 15.11
C GLN A 227 16.04 7.08 14.73
N GLU A 228 16.74 8.21 14.81
CA GLU A 228 18.18 8.27 14.58
C GLU A 228 18.96 8.58 15.86
N THR A 229 18.32 9.23 16.83
CA THR A 229 18.93 9.63 18.10
C THR A 229 18.19 9.02 19.27
N VAL A 230 18.93 8.73 20.34
CA VAL A 230 18.36 8.35 21.64
C VAL A 230 18.02 9.63 22.39
N SER A 231 16.78 9.76 22.86
CA SER A 231 16.40 10.85 23.75
C SER A 231 16.64 10.43 25.21
N VAL A 232 17.19 11.34 26.01
CA VAL A 232 17.32 11.13 27.45
C VAL A 232 15.96 11.36 28.07
N ILE A 233 15.33 10.30 28.55
CA ILE A 233 14.11 10.42 29.36
C ILE A 233 14.54 10.90 30.75
N GLN A 234 14.26 12.15 31.07
CA GLN A 234 14.44 12.66 32.44
C GLN A 234 13.33 12.09 33.32
N PHE A 235 13.67 11.11 34.15
CA PHE A 235 12.75 10.58 35.14
C PHE A 235 12.70 11.51 36.36
N THR A 236 11.50 11.81 36.84
CA THR A 236 11.30 12.42 38.16
C THR A 236 11.48 11.32 39.23
N ASP A 237 12.10 11.67 40.36
CA ASP A 237 12.67 10.77 41.39
C ASP A 237 11.82 9.57 41.84
N ARG A 238 10.49 9.58 41.62
CA ARG A 238 9.58 8.52 42.07
C ARG A 238 9.79 7.14 41.43
N TYR A 239 10.46 7.05 40.29
CA TYR A 239 10.71 5.77 39.60
C TYR A 239 12.20 5.41 39.50
N HIS A 240 13.09 6.21 40.10
CA HIS A 240 14.53 5.99 40.05
C HIS A 240 14.91 4.66 40.70
N ASP A 241 14.39 4.42 41.92
CA ASP A 241 14.74 3.23 42.69
C ASP A 241 14.24 1.94 42.04
N GLU A 242 13.05 1.96 41.40
CA GLU A 242 12.50 0.80 40.70
C GLU A 242 13.29 0.43 39.45
N LEU A 243 13.73 1.44 38.67
CA LEU A 243 14.56 1.21 37.48
C LEU A 243 15.99 0.79 37.83
N VAL A 244 16.57 1.38 38.87
CA VAL A 244 17.88 0.97 39.39
C VAL A 244 17.80 -0.47 39.91
N ALA A 245 16.75 -0.82 40.65
CA ALA A 245 16.52 -2.19 41.11
C ALA A 245 16.37 -3.17 39.93
N ALA A 246 15.59 -2.82 38.90
CA ALA A 246 15.43 -3.65 37.70
C ALA A 246 16.75 -3.84 36.94
N TYR A 247 17.54 -2.77 36.78
CA TYR A 247 18.85 -2.82 36.15
C TYR A 247 19.83 -3.70 36.93
N ILE A 248 19.93 -3.52 38.24
CA ILE A 248 20.79 -4.34 39.11
C ILE A 248 20.40 -5.81 39.01
N ASN A 249 19.10 -6.12 38.99
CA ASN A 249 18.59 -7.49 38.91
C ASN A 249 18.93 -8.18 37.56
N ILE A 250 18.92 -7.42 36.46
CA ILE A 250 19.34 -7.91 35.14
C ILE A 250 20.86 -8.14 35.10
N GLN A 251 21.65 -7.32 35.79
CA GLN A 251 23.11 -7.49 35.86
C GLN A 251 23.51 -8.66 36.77
N THR A 252 22.86 -8.86 37.91
CA THR A 252 23.14 -9.97 38.82
C THR A 252 22.76 -11.34 38.24
N SER A 253 21.72 -11.41 37.42
CA SER A 253 21.34 -12.64 36.70
C SER A 253 22.30 -13.01 35.55
N ARG A 254 23.21 -12.10 35.17
CA ARG A 254 24.26 -12.33 34.15
C ARG A 254 25.65 -12.62 34.72
N LEU A 255 25.85 -12.55 36.04
CA LEU A 255 27.12 -12.91 36.67
C LEU A 255 27.20 -14.43 36.88
N PRO A 256 28.33 -15.09 36.53
CA PRO A 256 28.53 -16.49 36.91
C PRO A 256 28.50 -16.60 38.44
N PRO A 257 27.96 -17.71 39.00
CA PRO A 257 27.89 -17.87 40.45
C PRO A 257 29.31 -17.91 41.00
N TYR A 258 29.75 -16.81 41.60
CA TYR A 258 30.99 -16.81 42.37
C TYR A 258 30.76 -17.73 43.57
N ALA A 259 31.48 -18.86 43.58
CA ALA A 259 31.52 -19.77 44.69
C ALA A 259 31.92 -19.00 45.97
N PRO A 260 31.25 -19.25 47.11
CA PRO A 260 31.60 -18.57 48.35
C PRO A 260 33.04 -18.94 48.73
N LEU A 261 33.91 -17.94 48.80
CA LEU A 261 35.23 -18.05 49.43
C LEU A 261 34.99 -18.36 50.91
N PHE A 262 35.17 -19.63 51.26
CA PHE A 262 35.26 -20.09 52.64
C PHE A 262 36.33 -19.28 53.36
N GLY A 263 35.97 -18.82 54.58
CA GLY A 263 36.76 -17.89 55.36
C GLY A 263 38.18 -18.34 55.64
N PHE A 264 39.08 -17.36 55.61
CA PHE A 264 40.35 -17.44 56.32
C PHE A 264 40.09 -17.08 57.78
N LYS A 265 40.22 -18.08 58.66
CA LYS A 265 40.67 -17.88 60.04
C LYS A 265 42.19 -17.82 60.06
#